data_AF-A0A2H6ITS7-F1
#
_entry.id   AF-A0A2H6ITS7-F1
#
_cell.length_a   1.000
_cell.length_b   1.000
_cell.length_c   1.000
_cell.angle_alpha   90.00
_cell.angle_beta   90.00
_cell.angle_gamma   90.00
#
_symmetry.space_group_name_H-M   'P 1'
#
loop_
_entity.id
_entity.type
_entity.pdbx_description
1 polymer ?
#
loop_
_entity_poly.entity_id
_entity_poly.type
_entity_poly.pdbx_seq_one_letter_code
_entity_poly.pdbx_strand_id
1 'polypeptide(L)'
;MGADYLAYAIIDSVTDNYFKVIEGLGDEIEIIEDEVMTDPVPDTLHKIHALKRETLLLRKSVWPLREVISSLEREETALIKKATKIYIRDHYDHTVQVIDTVETQRDMTSGMLDVYLSSVSNKMNEVMKVLTIFAAIFIPLTFIAGIYGMNFNPEKSPFNMPELNWYMGYPFALGLMAVVGIGLLIYFRRKNWF
;
A
#
# COMPACT_ATOMS: atom_id res chain seq x y z
N MET A 1 48.96 -0.03 -22.78
CA MET A 1 48.00 0.61 -21.85
C MET A 1 48.81 1.26 -20.73
N GLY A 2 48.40 2.43 -20.22
CA GLY A 2 49.14 3.22 -19.23
C GLY A 2 48.31 3.52 -17.96
N ALA A 3 48.76 4.49 -17.16
CA ALA A 3 48.07 4.92 -15.93
C ALA A 3 46.64 5.43 -16.18
N ASP A 4 46.36 5.91 -17.39
CA ASP A 4 45.04 6.35 -17.85
C ASP A 4 44.01 5.22 -17.88
N TYR A 5 44.41 4.05 -18.38
CA TYR A 5 43.56 2.87 -18.40
C TYR A 5 43.35 2.29 -16.99
N LEU A 6 44.37 2.35 -16.13
CA LEU A 6 44.22 1.92 -14.73
C LEU A 6 43.22 2.78 -13.97
N ALA A 7 43.25 4.11 -14.16
CA ALA A 7 42.28 5.02 -13.57
C ALA A 7 40.85 4.69 -14.04
N TYR A 8 40.67 4.46 -15.35
CA TYR A 8 39.41 3.97 -15.90
C TYR A 8 38.95 2.67 -15.22
N ALA A 9 39.80 1.64 -15.15
CA ALA A 9 39.43 0.35 -14.59
C ALA A 9 39.02 0.42 -13.10
N ILE A 10 39.62 1.33 -12.32
CA ILE A 10 39.22 1.58 -10.93
C ILE A 10 37.83 2.22 -10.88
N ILE A 11 37.58 3.22 -11.72
CA ILE A 11 36.28 3.90 -11.80
C ILE A 11 35.19 2.90 -12.26
N ASP A 12 35.50 2.09 -13.27
CA ASP A 12 34.65 1.03 -13.81
C ASP A 12 34.23 0.03 -12.74
N SER A 13 35.21 -0.49 -11.98
CA SER A 13 34.95 -1.41 -10.88
C SER A 13 34.11 -0.80 -9.75
N VAL A 14 34.18 0.51 -9.50
CA VAL A 14 33.30 1.18 -8.54
C VAL A 14 31.88 1.24 -9.07
N THR A 15 31.70 1.56 -10.36
CA THR A 15 30.37 1.64 -10.98
C THR A 15 29.67 0.29 -11.09
N ASP A 16 30.42 -0.78 -11.36
CA ASP A 16 29.90 -2.16 -11.34
C ASP A 16 29.26 -2.52 -9.99
N ASN A 17 29.75 -1.96 -8.88
CA ASN A 17 29.13 -2.19 -7.58
C ASN A 17 27.81 -1.42 -7.40
N TYR A 18 27.59 -0.30 -8.11
CA TYR A 18 26.27 0.35 -8.09
C TYR A 18 25.20 -0.52 -8.72
N PHE A 19 25.51 -1.24 -9.82
CA PHE A 19 24.54 -2.17 -10.43
C PHE A 19 24.04 -3.22 -9.44
N LYS A 20 24.93 -3.82 -8.65
CA LYS A 20 24.55 -4.80 -7.61
C LYS A 20 23.64 -4.21 -6.54
N VAL A 21 23.88 -2.97 -6.14
CA VAL A 21 23.04 -2.27 -5.15
C VAL A 21 21.66 -1.95 -5.75
N ILE A 22 21.61 -1.55 -7.02
CA ILE A 22 20.36 -1.25 -7.73
C ILE A 22 19.53 -2.51 -7.90
N GLU A 23 20.14 -3.63 -8.26
CA GLU A 23 19.46 -4.94 -8.34
C GLU A 23 18.85 -5.31 -7.00
N GLY A 24 19.63 -5.24 -5.91
CA GLY A 24 19.12 -5.52 -4.56
C GLY A 24 17.97 -4.60 -4.13
N LEU A 25 18.06 -3.29 -4.43
CA LEU A 25 16.96 -2.36 -4.17
C LEU A 25 15.73 -2.65 -5.04
N GLY A 26 15.94 -3.13 -6.27
CA GLY A 26 14.87 -3.56 -7.16
C GLY A 26 14.09 -4.73 -6.58
N ASP A 27 14.80 -5.76 -6.12
CA ASP A 27 14.21 -6.94 -5.48
C ASP A 27 13.43 -6.56 -4.21
N GLU A 28 13.98 -5.66 -3.38
CA GLU A 28 13.28 -5.18 -2.17
C GLU A 28 12.02 -4.36 -2.50
N ILE A 29 12.06 -3.54 -3.56
CA ILE A 29 10.90 -2.80 -4.05
C ILE A 29 9.78 -3.77 -4.45
N GLU A 30 10.09 -4.83 -5.21
CA GLU A 30 9.10 -5.82 -5.65
C GLU A 30 8.44 -6.54 -4.45
N ILE A 31 9.25 -6.95 -3.46
CA ILE A 31 8.75 -7.60 -2.24
C ILE A 31 7.78 -6.68 -1.47
N ILE A 32 8.13 -5.39 -1.33
CA ILE A 32 7.33 -4.44 -0.58
C ILE A 32 6.08 -4.02 -1.37
N GLU A 33 6.16 -3.96 -2.70
CA GLU A 33 5.01 -3.72 -3.56
C GLU A 33 3.94 -4.81 -3.40
N ASP A 34 4.35 -6.08 -3.42
CA ASP A 34 3.47 -7.22 -3.18
C ASP A 34 2.85 -7.19 -1.76
N GLU A 35 3.63 -6.81 -0.74
CA GLU A 35 3.15 -6.65 0.64
C GLU A 35 2.06 -5.55 0.73
N VAL A 36 2.26 -4.43 0.04
CA VAL A 36 1.32 -3.30 0.00
C VAL A 36 -0.01 -3.68 -0.67
N MET A 37 0.05 -4.49 -1.72
CA MET A 37 -1.15 -4.92 -2.47
C MET A 37 -1.97 -5.99 -1.75
N THR A 38 -1.35 -6.81 -0.90
CA THR A 38 -2.00 -8.00 -0.31
C THR A 38 -2.60 -7.74 1.07
N ASP A 39 -1.79 -7.49 2.09
CA ASP A 39 -2.25 -7.18 3.45
C ASP A 39 -1.21 -6.31 4.16
N PRO A 40 -1.26 -4.98 3.96
CA PRO A 40 -0.28 -4.07 4.52
C PRO A 40 -0.37 -4.06 6.06
N VAL A 41 0.78 -4.18 6.70
CA VAL A 41 0.93 -4.04 8.15
C VAL A 41 1.49 -2.66 8.50
N PRO A 42 1.36 -2.18 9.75
CA PRO A 42 1.95 -0.90 10.13
C PRO A 42 3.46 -0.78 9.85
N ASP A 43 4.17 -1.91 9.87
CA ASP A 43 5.60 -1.97 9.55
C ASP A 43 5.91 -1.74 8.05
N THR A 44 4.97 -2.04 7.15
CA THR A 44 5.12 -1.83 5.70
C THR A 44 5.43 -0.35 5.39
N LEU A 45 4.80 0.59 6.11
CA LEU A 45 5.09 2.02 5.96
C LEU A 45 6.55 2.37 6.33
N HIS A 46 7.11 1.72 7.35
CA HIS A 46 8.50 1.93 7.74
C HIS A 46 9.46 1.41 6.65
N LYS A 47 9.15 0.25 6.07
CA LYS A 47 9.91 -0.32 4.94
C LYS A 47 9.89 0.59 3.70
N ILE A 48 8.71 1.10 3.31
CA ILE A 48 8.58 2.07 2.19
C ILE A 48 9.45 3.31 2.45
N HIS A 49 9.43 3.84 3.68
CA HIS A 49 10.25 5.00 4.04
C HIS A 49 11.75 4.70 4.06
N ALA A 50 12.15 3.50 4.46
CA ALA A 50 13.55 3.05 4.42
C ALA A 50 14.03 2.98 2.97
N LEU A 51 13.31 2.27 2.09
CA LEU A 51 13.59 2.21 0.65
C LEU A 51 13.72 3.61 0.05
N LYS A 52 12.76 4.50 0.32
CA LYS A 52 12.79 5.87 -0.21
C LYS A 52 14.06 6.62 0.20
N ARG A 53 14.55 6.41 1.42
CA ARG A 53 15.81 7.01 1.88
C ARG A 53 17.00 6.40 1.17
N GLU A 54 17.02 5.09 0.99
CA GLU A 54 18.11 4.38 0.31
C GLU A 54 18.21 4.75 -1.17
N THR A 55 17.09 4.79 -1.91
CA THR A 55 17.08 5.26 -3.30
C THR A 55 17.55 6.71 -3.40
N LEU A 56 17.16 7.58 -2.46
CA LEU A 56 17.64 8.97 -2.42
C LEU A 56 19.14 9.08 -2.14
N LEU A 57 19.69 8.23 -1.27
CA LEU A 57 21.12 8.18 -1.00
C LEU A 57 21.88 7.71 -2.23
N LEU A 58 21.42 6.63 -2.87
CA LEU A 58 22.01 6.11 -4.10
C LEU A 58 22.01 7.18 -5.20
N ARG A 59 20.88 7.88 -5.41
CA ARG A 59 20.81 8.98 -6.36
C ARG A 59 21.85 10.07 -6.10
N LYS A 60 21.99 10.49 -4.83
CA LYS A 60 22.97 11.52 -4.45
C LYS A 60 24.42 11.09 -4.68
N SER A 61 24.70 9.79 -4.65
CA SER A 61 26.03 9.23 -4.90
C SER A 61 26.34 9.07 -6.39
N VAL A 62 25.35 8.67 -7.19
CA VAL A 62 25.52 8.41 -8.62
C VAL A 62 25.50 9.69 -9.45
N TRP A 63 24.64 10.67 -9.13
CA TRP A 63 24.50 11.88 -9.96
C TRP A 63 25.82 12.65 -10.17
N PRO A 64 26.65 12.88 -9.13
CA PRO A 64 27.95 13.53 -9.31
C PRO A 64 28.92 12.73 -10.19
N LEU A 65 28.83 11.40 -10.18
CA LEU A 65 29.69 10.53 -10.99
C LEU A 65 29.50 10.79 -12.48
N ARG A 66 28.26 10.98 -12.93
CA ARG A 66 27.95 11.36 -14.31
C ARG A 66 28.66 12.64 -14.72
N GLU A 67 28.66 13.65 -13.87
CA GLU A 67 29.31 14.93 -14.18
C GLU A 67 30.84 14.77 -14.24
N VAL A 68 31.44 13.97 -13.36
CA VAL A 68 32.87 13.65 -13.39
C VAL A 68 33.25 12.91 -14.68
N ILE A 69 32.51 11.88 -15.07
CA ILE A 69 32.79 11.11 -16.28
C ILE A 69 32.57 11.96 -17.54
N SER A 70 31.52 12.79 -17.54
CA SER A 70 31.25 13.77 -18.61
C SER A 70 32.43 14.74 -18.79
N SER A 71 33.03 15.22 -17.69
CA SER A 71 34.22 16.06 -17.74
C SER A 71 35.42 15.31 -18.33
N LEU A 72 35.65 14.06 -17.90
CA LEU A 72 36.73 13.20 -18.40
C LEU A 72 36.58 12.84 -19.89
N GLU A 73 35.35 12.72 -20.38
CA GLU A 73 35.05 12.46 -21.80
C GLU A 73 35.37 13.68 -22.68
N ARG A 74 34.94 14.86 -22.23
CA ARG A 74 35.05 16.13 -22.98
C ARG A 74 36.43 16.76 -22.93
N GLU A 75 37.15 16.63 -21.82
CA GLU A 75 38.46 17.25 -21.67
C GLU A 75 39.49 16.65 -22.64
N GLU A 76 40.25 17.51 -23.31
CA GLU A 76 41.41 17.13 -24.10
C GLU A 76 42.67 17.35 -23.28
N THR A 77 43.04 16.35 -22.48
CA THR A 77 44.26 16.35 -21.67
C THR A 77 45.29 15.37 -22.22
N ALA A 78 46.58 15.72 -22.09
CA ALA A 78 47.69 14.83 -22.45
C ALA A 78 47.75 13.55 -21.60
N LEU A 79 47.03 13.52 -20.47
CA LEU A 79 46.93 12.40 -19.55
C LEU A 79 46.04 11.28 -20.09
N ILE A 80 45.02 11.59 -20.90
CA ILE A 80 44.04 10.61 -21.42
C ILE A 80 44.29 10.38 -22.90
N LYS A 81 44.68 9.14 -23.26
CA LYS A 81 44.90 8.78 -24.67
C LYS A 81 43.57 8.60 -25.40
N LYS A 82 43.55 8.85 -26.71
CA LYS A 82 42.36 8.64 -27.57
C LYS A 82 41.78 7.21 -27.47
N ALA A 83 42.63 6.20 -27.28
CA ALA A 83 42.19 4.82 -27.09
C ALA A 83 41.39 4.64 -25.79
N THR A 84 41.74 5.36 -24.73
CA THR A 84 41.08 5.32 -23.41
C THR A 84 39.74 6.07 -23.41
N LYS A 85 39.58 7.10 -24.27
CA LYS A 85 38.30 7.83 -24.42
C LYS A 85 37.13 6.93 -24.83
N ILE A 86 37.38 5.87 -25.60
CA ILE A 86 36.31 4.92 -26.00
C ILE A 86 35.72 4.23 -24.77
N TYR A 87 36.57 3.79 -23.84
CA TYR A 87 36.16 3.16 -22.59
C TYR A 87 35.47 4.14 -21.64
N ILE A 88 35.94 5.39 -21.56
CA ILE A 88 35.29 6.45 -20.77
C ILE A 88 33.88 6.74 -21.28
N ARG A 89 33.69 6.75 -22.60
CA ARG A 89 32.37 6.95 -23.20
C ARG A 89 31.40 5.81 -22.90
N ASP A 90 31.85 4.57 -23.00
CA ASP A 90 31.06 3.38 -22.61
C ASP A 90 30.62 3.48 -21.13
N HIS A 91 31.56 3.86 -20.25
CA HIS A 91 31.28 4.06 -18.84
C HIS A 91 30.34 5.23 -18.54
N TYR A 92 30.38 6.29 -19.35
CA TYR A 92 29.40 7.37 -19.29
C TYR A 92 28.00 6.83 -19.60
N ASP A 93 27.85 6.03 -20.65
CA ASP A 93 26.58 5.43 -21.04
C ASP A 93 26.04 4.50 -19.93
N HIS A 94 26.90 3.68 -19.30
CA HIS A 94 26.54 2.87 -18.12
C HIS A 94 26.08 3.72 -16.94
N THR A 95 26.74 4.84 -16.67
CA THR A 95 26.35 5.73 -15.56
C THR A 95 25.00 6.40 -15.81
N VAL A 96 24.70 6.76 -17.06
CA VAL A 96 23.38 7.29 -17.43
C VAL A 96 22.30 6.21 -17.20
N GLN A 97 22.54 4.98 -17.63
CA GLN A 97 21.60 3.87 -17.41
C GLN A 97 21.32 3.63 -15.91
N VAL A 98 22.36 3.72 -15.07
CA VAL A 98 22.22 3.62 -13.61
C VAL A 98 21.32 4.74 -13.07
N ILE A 99 21.54 5.99 -13.50
CA ILE A 99 20.72 7.14 -13.07
C ILE A 99 19.25 6.94 -13.43
N ASP A 100 18.97 6.52 -14.67
CA ASP A 100 17.61 6.30 -15.15
C ASP A 100 16.90 5.19 -14.36
N THR A 101 17.64 4.14 -14.00
CA THR A 101 17.11 3.04 -13.16
C THR A 101 16.78 3.52 -11.75
N VAL A 102 17.66 4.33 -11.15
CA VAL A 102 17.45 4.90 -9.81
C VAL A 102 16.25 5.86 -9.78
N GLU A 103 16.07 6.68 -10.81
CA GLU A 103 14.87 7.55 -10.92
C GLU A 103 13.60 6.72 -11.09
N THR A 104 13.64 5.63 -11.87
CA THR A 104 12.51 4.70 -12.00
C THR A 104 12.13 4.07 -10.66
N GLN A 105 13.11 3.54 -9.92
CA GLN A 105 12.91 2.98 -8.58
C GLN A 105 12.38 4.01 -7.57
N ARG A 106 12.84 5.27 -7.67
CA ARG A 106 12.36 6.37 -6.83
C ARG A 106 10.88 6.67 -7.10
N ASP A 107 10.47 6.66 -8.36
CA ASP A 107 9.09 6.91 -8.75
C ASP A 107 8.18 5.74 -8.33
N MET A 108 8.63 4.49 -8.50
CA MET A 108 7.94 3.30 -7.95
C MET A 108 7.74 3.41 -6.44
N THR A 109 8.81 3.72 -5.69
CA THR A 109 8.74 3.86 -4.23
C THR A 109 7.81 5.00 -3.80
N SER A 110 7.70 6.05 -4.62
CA SER A 110 6.75 7.13 -4.37
C SER A 110 5.30 6.68 -4.61
N GLY A 111 5.04 5.90 -5.67
CA GLY A 111 3.73 5.31 -5.94
C GLY A 111 3.27 4.30 -4.88
N MET A 112 4.19 3.51 -4.32
CA MET A 112 3.88 2.54 -3.27
C MET A 112 3.22 3.16 -2.03
N LEU A 113 3.57 4.41 -1.68
CA LEU A 113 2.94 5.10 -0.55
C LEU A 113 1.44 5.38 -0.83
N ASP A 114 1.11 5.78 -2.05
CA ASP A 114 -0.27 6.04 -2.45
C ASP A 114 -1.09 4.75 -2.51
N VAL A 115 -0.49 3.65 -2.97
CA VAL A 115 -1.11 2.32 -2.96
C VAL A 115 -1.33 1.85 -1.52
N TYR A 116 -0.36 2.03 -0.63
CA TYR A 116 -0.49 1.70 0.80
C TYR A 116 -1.66 2.44 1.45
N LEU A 117 -1.75 3.76 1.26
CA LEU A 117 -2.86 4.56 1.79
C LEU A 117 -4.21 4.11 1.23
N SER A 118 -4.26 3.77 -0.06
CA SER A 118 -5.47 3.25 -0.70
C SER A 118 -5.88 1.88 -0.15
N SER A 119 -4.92 0.98 0.06
CA SER A 119 -5.13 -0.36 0.61
C SER A 119 -5.63 -0.30 2.06
N VAL A 120 -5.00 0.51 2.91
CA VAL A 120 -5.45 0.74 4.30
C VAL A 120 -6.86 1.34 4.33
N SER A 121 -7.16 2.30 3.45
CA SER A 121 -8.51 2.88 3.34
C SER A 121 -9.56 1.85 2.91
N ASN A 122 -9.22 0.98 1.94
CA ASN A 122 -10.09 -0.11 1.52
C ASN A 122 -10.36 -1.10 2.67
N LYS A 123 -9.33 -1.49 3.42
CA LYS A 123 -9.47 -2.34 4.61
C LYS A 123 -10.37 -1.70 5.66
N MET A 124 -10.17 -0.41 5.92
CA MET A 124 -11.03 0.35 6.84
C MET A 124 -12.48 0.36 6.35
N ASN A 125 -12.71 0.57 5.06
CA ASN A 125 -14.05 0.53 4.48
C ASN A 125 -14.70 -0.85 4.61
N GLU A 126 -13.95 -1.94 4.44
CA GLU A 126 -14.45 -3.31 4.67
C GLU A 126 -14.83 -3.53 6.13
N VAL A 127 -13.96 -3.17 7.08
CA VAL A 127 -14.24 -3.26 8.52
C VAL A 127 -15.48 -2.46 8.89
N MET A 128 -15.61 -1.24 8.37
CA MET A 128 -16.78 -0.39 8.60
C MET A 128 -18.06 -0.96 7.99
N LYS A 129 -17.99 -1.57 6.79
CA LYS A 129 -19.14 -2.28 6.18
C LYS A 129 -19.61 -3.42 7.07
N VAL A 130 -18.70 -4.27 7.53
CA VAL A 130 -19.02 -5.38 8.43
C VAL A 130 -19.70 -4.87 9.70
N LEU A 131 -19.09 -3.91 10.40
CA LEU A 131 -19.65 -3.34 11.62
C LEU A 131 -21.05 -2.74 11.37
N THR A 132 -21.23 -2.04 10.26
CA THR A 132 -22.51 -1.43 9.89
C THR A 132 -23.59 -2.48 9.61
N ILE A 133 -23.26 -3.59 8.93
CA ILE A 133 -24.20 -4.69 8.68
C ILE A 133 -24.66 -5.31 10.00
N PHE A 134 -23.72 -5.60 10.91
CA PHE A 134 -24.05 -6.10 12.25
C PHE A 134 -24.96 -5.12 13.00
N ALA A 135 -24.59 -3.84 13.07
CA ALA A 135 -25.38 -2.83 13.76
C ALA A 135 -26.79 -2.67 13.14
N ALA A 136 -26.89 -2.60 11.81
CA ALA A 136 -28.17 -2.44 11.11
C ALA A 136 -29.12 -3.62 11.33
N ILE A 137 -28.60 -4.85 11.50
CA ILE A 137 -29.40 -6.02 11.82
C ILE A 137 -29.79 -6.00 13.31
N PHE A 138 -28.86 -5.77 14.22
CA PHE A 138 -29.13 -5.89 15.66
C PHE A 138 -29.94 -4.73 16.23
N ILE A 139 -29.76 -3.48 15.78
CA ILE A 139 -30.45 -2.31 16.36
C ILE A 139 -31.99 -2.41 16.26
N PRO A 140 -32.61 -2.76 15.12
CA PRO A 140 -34.06 -2.96 15.07
C PRO A 140 -34.55 -4.14 15.91
N LEU A 141 -33.76 -5.23 15.97
CA LEU A 141 -34.12 -6.41 16.74
C LEU A 141 -34.07 -6.13 18.25
N THR A 142 -33.03 -5.45 18.72
CA THR A 142 -32.92 -5.02 20.12
C THR A 142 -33.96 -3.97 20.47
N PHE A 143 -34.34 -3.10 19.53
CA PHE A 143 -35.45 -2.17 19.71
C PHE A 143 -36.79 -2.90 19.90
N ILE A 144 -37.09 -3.91 19.06
CA ILE A 144 -38.30 -4.75 19.21
C ILE A 144 -38.27 -5.47 20.56
N ALA A 145 -37.17 -6.15 20.88
CA ALA A 145 -37.02 -6.85 22.16
C ALA A 145 -37.14 -5.88 23.36
N GLY A 146 -36.58 -4.67 23.23
CA GLY A 146 -36.66 -3.61 24.22
C GLY A 146 -38.09 -3.15 24.47
N ILE A 147 -38.87 -2.90 23.39
CA ILE A 147 -40.30 -2.58 23.50
C ILE A 147 -41.03 -3.68 24.25
N TYR A 148 -40.94 -4.94 23.79
CA TYR A 148 -41.63 -6.07 24.44
C TYR A 148 -41.08 -6.45 25.82
N GLY A 149 -39.93 -5.91 26.24
CA GLY A 149 -39.36 -6.05 27.57
C GLY A 149 -39.81 -4.97 28.57
N MET A 150 -40.61 -3.99 28.14
CA MET A 150 -41.11 -2.93 29.02
C MET A 150 -42.24 -3.43 29.93
N ASN A 151 -42.23 -3.00 31.20
CA ASN A 151 -43.23 -3.39 32.20
C ASN A 151 -44.55 -2.62 32.04
N PHE A 152 -45.32 -2.91 30.98
CA PHE A 152 -46.66 -2.35 30.79
C PHE A 152 -47.73 -3.21 31.49
N ASN A 153 -48.75 -2.56 32.05
CA ASN A 153 -49.89 -3.23 32.70
C ASN A 153 -51.13 -3.16 31.77
N PRO A 154 -51.51 -4.27 31.10
CA PRO A 154 -52.64 -4.29 30.16
C PRO A 154 -54.00 -3.95 30.79
N GLU A 155 -54.14 -4.07 32.11
CA GLU A 155 -55.41 -3.81 32.82
C GLU A 155 -55.72 -2.31 32.99
N LYS A 156 -54.70 -1.44 32.92
CA LYS A 156 -54.87 0.01 33.17
C LYS A 156 -55.32 0.81 31.95
N SER A 157 -55.11 0.31 30.73
CA SER A 157 -55.57 0.95 29.50
C SER A 157 -55.64 -0.10 28.39
N PRO A 158 -56.73 -0.15 27.58
CA PRO A 158 -56.87 -1.11 26.49
C PRO A 158 -55.85 -0.91 25.36
N PHE A 159 -55.18 0.25 25.33
CA PHE A 159 -54.10 0.54 24.38
C PHE A 159 -52.71 0.13 24.91
N ASN A 160 -52.64 -0.42 26.12
CA ASN A 160 -51.38 -0.74 26.79
C ASN A 160 -50.91 -2.16 26.43
N MET A 161 -50.17 -2.30 25.33
CA MET A 161 -49.66 -3.59 24.81
C MET A 161 -50.70 -4.72 24.80
N PRO A 162 -51.79 -4.60 24.01
CA PRO A 162 -52.79 -5.65 23.89
C PRO A 162 -52.19 -7.00 23.43
N GLU A 163 -51.04 -6.98 22.75
CA GLU A 163 -50.32 -8.16 22.25
C GLU A 163 -49.72 -9.03 23.38
N LEU A 164 -49.54 -8.49 24.59
CA LEU A 164 -48.93 -9.23 25.72
C LEU A 164 -49.83 -10.34 26.25
N ASN A 165 -51.15 -10.14 26.20
CA ASN A 165 -52.16 -11.13 26.62
C ASN A 165 -52.53 -12.10 25.49
N TRP A 166 -51.96 -11.93 24.30
CA TRP A 166 -52.24 -12.80 23.15
C TRP A 166 -51.45 -14.09 23.25
N TYR A 167 -52.14 -15.24 23.14
CA TYR A 167 -51.53 -16.57 23.20
C TYR A 167 -50.37 -16.76 22.19
N MET A 168 -50.42 -16.09 21.03
CA MET A 168 -49.37 -16.14 20.01
C MET A 168 -48.47 -14.89 19.97
N GLY A 169 -48.56 -13.98 20.95
CA GLY A 169 -47.80 -12.73 20.96
C GLY A 169 -46.28 -12.94 20.96
N TYR A 170 -45.78 -13.88 21.78
CA TYR A 170 -44.35 -14.21 21.83
C TYR A 170 -43.83 -14.86 20.52
N PRO A 171 -44.49 -15.92 19.98
CA PRO A 171 -44.15 -16.45 18.65
C PRO A 171 -44.22 -15.40 17.53
N PHE A 172 -45.21 -14.50 17.57
CA PHE A 172 -45.36 -13.43 16.58
C PHE A 172 -44.20 -12.43 16.64
N ALA A 173 -43.80 -11.99 17.83
CA ALA A 173 -42.65 -11.10 18.01
C ALA A 173 -41.35 -11.73 17.50
N LEU A 174 -41.12 -13.03 17.79
CA LEU A 174 -40.00 -13.79 17.23
C LEU A 174 -40.06 -13.88 15.70
N GLY A 175 -41.25 -14.13 15.13
CA GLY A 175 -41.47 -14.15 13.70
C GLY A 175 -41.18 -12.79 13.04
N LEU A 176 -41.64 -11.69 13.63
CA LEU A 176 -41.37 -10.33 13.17
C LEU A 176 -39.87 -10.03 13.19
N MET A 177 -39.18 -10.36 14.29
CA MET A 177 -37.73 -10.23 14.40
C MET A 177 -37.00 -11.06 13.34
N ALA A 178 -37.42 -12.31 13.11
CA ALA A 178 -36.82 -13.16 12.08
C ALA A 178 -37.02 -12.58 10.67
N VAL A 179 -38.23 -12.09 10.36
CA VAL A 179 -38.55 -11.46 9.07
C VAL A 179 -37.71 -10.20 8.85
N VAL A 180 -37.58 -9.34 9.85
CA VAL A 180 -36.75 -8.12 9.77
C VAL A 180 -35.27 -8.48 9.58
N GLY A 181 -34.74 -9.39 10.40
CA GLY A 181 -33.34 -9.83 10.32
C GLY A 181 -33.01 -10.46 8.97
N ILE A 182 -33.82 -11.42 8.51
CA ILE A 182 -33.63 -12.08 7.20
C ILE A 182 -33.82 -11.08 6.05
N GLY A 183 -34.81 -10.19 6.14
CA GLY A 183 -35.06 -9.16 5.13
C GLY A 183 -33.87 -8.23 4.93
N LEU A 184 -33.26 -7.77 6.03
CA LEU A 184 -32.04 -6.96 5.99
C LEU A 184 -30.84 -7.75 5.46
N LEU A 185 -30.69 -9.02 5.84
CA LEU A 185 -29.61 -9.88 5.34
C LEU A 185 -29.70 -10.08 3.82
N ILE A 186 -30.91 -10.33 3.30
CA ILE A 186 -31.17 -10.42 1.86
C ILE A 186 -30.90 -9.08 1.16
N TYR A 187 -31.31 -7.96 1.78
CA TYR A 187 -31.05 -6.62 1.25
C TYR A 187 -29.55 -6.33 1.11
N PHE A 188 -28.76 -6.58 2.16
CA PHE A 188 -27.31 -6.36 2.12
C PHE A 188 -26.60 -7.31 1.16
N ARG A 189 -27.04 -8.57 1.07
CA ARG A 189 -26.51 -9.53 0.10
C ARG A 189 -26.78 -9.08 -1.35
N ARG A 190 -27.95 -8.53 -1.65
CA ARG A 190 -28.28 -7.99 -2.98
C ARG A 190 -27.44 -6.77 -3.37
N LYS A 191 -26.94 -6.03 -2.40
CA LYS A 191 -26.14 -4.81 -2.62
C LYS A 191 -24.63 -5.10 -2.79
N ASN A 192 -24.21 -6.37 -2.75
CA ASN A 192 -22.80 -6.79 -2.72
C ASN A 192 -22.02 -6.09 -1.58
N TRP A 193 -22.67 -5.95 -0.43
CA TRP A 193 -22.00 -5.50 0.80
C TRP A 193 -21.44 -6.66 1.63
N PHE A 194 -21.69 -7.89 1.17
CA PHE A 194 -21.08 -9.13 1.61
C PHE A 194 -19.97 -9.56 0.66
#